data_AF-A0A817XIX9-F1
#
_entry.id   AF-A0A817XIX9-F1
#
_cell.length_a   1.000
_cell.length_b   1.000
_cell.length_c   1.000
_cell.angle_alpha   90.00
_cell.angle_beta   90.00
_cell.angle_gamma   90.00
#
_symmetry.space_group_name_H-M   'P 1'
#
loop_
_entity.id
_entity.type
_entity.pdbx_description
1 polymer ?
#
loop_
_entity_poly.entity_id
_entity_poly.type
_entity_poly.pdbx_seq_one_letter_code
_entity_poly.pdbx_strand_id
1 'polypeptide(L)'
;MPGGVISMMKTSYDWNYATVAQKGCNNRIVSAPRGRFLGGCSGMNGTLIIRGAKADYDRIADMGNPGWSWDEMLPYFKASETFHPAEWHQADLTVHGTDGPLHTEPYPLAPISEKVLESFIDSGFDYKPDMFVQGDYEGLLC
;
A
#
# COMPACT_ATOMS: atom_id res chain seq x y z
N MET A 1 7.53 17.05 -0.41
CA MET A 1 6.29 16.69 0.29
C MET A 1 5.87 15.32 -0.21
N PRO A 2 5.52 14.38 0.68
CA PRO A 2 4.91 13.11 0.29
C PRO A 2 3.71 13.35 -0.66
N GLY A 3 3.44 12.44 -1.59
CA GLY A 3 2.34 12.59 -2.55
C GLY A 3 2.72 13.29 -3.87
N GLY A 4 4.00 13.60 -4.07
CA GLY A 4 4.46 14.42 -5.20
C GLY A 4 4.82 13.67 -6.49
N VAL A 5 4.50 12.39 -6.65
CA VAL A 5 5.06 11.55 -7.74
C VAL A 5 4.88 12.19 -9.11
N ILE A 6 3.70 12.74 -9.42
CA ILE A 6 3.39 13.30 -10.74
C ILE A 6 4.24 14.53 -11.04
N SER A 7 4.42 15.43 -10.06
CA SER A 7 5.16 16.67 -10.25
C SER A 7 6.69 16.50 -10.13
N MET A 8 7.16 15.41 -9.50
CA MET A 8 8.58 15.17 -9.26
C MET A 8 9.25 14.30 -10.32
N MET A 9 8.48 13.52 -11.09
CA MET A 9 9.02 12.71 -12.20
C MET A 9 9.81 13.56 -13.21
N LYS A 10 10.96 13.04 -13.66
CA LYS A 10 11.85 13.71 -14.64
C LYS A 10 12.41 15.07 -14.19
N THR A 11 12.41 15.35 -12.89
CA THR A 11 13.05 16.54 -12.30
C THR A 11 14.38 16.17 -11.63
N SER A 12 15.05 17.14 -11.01
CA SER A 12 16.27 16.91 -10.22
C SER A 12 16.05 16.03 -8.97
N TYR A 13 14.80 15.83 -8.57
CA TYR A 13 14.37 14.99 -7.45
C TYR A 13 14.10 13.53 -7.85
N ASP A 14 14.26 13.18 -9.13
CA ASP A 14 14.08 11.83 -9.66
C ASP A 14 15.41 11.32 -10.21
N TRP A 15 15.77 10.09 -9.89
CA TRP A 15 16.88 9.39 -10.56
C TRP A 15 16.59 9.15 -12.05
N ASN A 16 15.31 9.18 -12.44
CA ASN A 16 14.82 9.08 -13.81
C ASN A 16 15.32 7.81 -14.52
N TYR A 17 15.26 6.68 -13.80
CA TYR A 17 15.58 5.40 -14.40
C TYR A 17 14.55 5.01 -15.44
N ALA A 18 15.00 4.21 -16.42
CA ALA A 18 14.14 3.57 -17.39
C ALA A 18 14.58 2.12 -17.57
N THR A 19 13.64 1.25 -17.88
CA THR A 19 13.96 -0.14 -18.24
C THR A 19 14.70 -0.17 -19.58
N VAL A 20 15.40 -1.27 -19.87
CA VAL A 20 15.72 -1.59 -21.28
C VAL A 20 14.42 -1.90 -22.05
N ALA A 21 14.48 -1.98 -23.38
CA ALA A 21 13.34 -2.40 -24.20
C ALA A 21 12.81 -3.77 -23.72
N GLN A 22 11.54 -3.81 -23.32
CA GLN A 22 10.93 -5.01 -22.74
C GLN A 22 10.19 -5.81 -23.83
N LYS A 23 10.70 -6.98 -24.22
CA LYS A 23 10.10 -7.84 -25.25
C LYS A 23 8.65 -8.22 -24.92
N GLY A 24 8.36 -8.56 -23.66
CA GLY A 24 7.00 -8.86 -23.18
C GLY A 24 6.07 -7.65 -23.10
N CYS A 25 6.54 -6.46 -23.48
CA CYS A 25 5.83 -5.20 -23.39
C CYS A 25 5.97 -4.41 -24.69
N ASN A 26 5.87 -5.08 -25.85
CA ASN A 26 6.01 -4.48 -27.19
C ASN A 26 7.30 -3.67 -27.36
N ASN A 27 8.42 -4.15 -26.79
CA ASN A 27 9.72 -3.48 -26.80
C ASN A 27 9.72 -2.07 -26.21
N ARG A 28 8.73 -1.71 -25.39
CA ARG A 28 8.68 -0.39 -24.74
C ARG A 28 9.81 -0.25 -23.73
N ILE A 29 10.33 0.98 -23.66
CA ILE A 29 11.17 1.48 -22.57
C ILE A 29 10.23 2.14 -21.57
N VAL A 30 10.17 1.61 -20.35
CA VAL A 30 9.22 2.05 -19.31
C VAL A 30 9.94 2.89 -18.29
N SER A 31 9.35 4.04 -17.94
CA SER A 31 9.84 4.93 -16.89
C SER A 31 9.74 4.26 -15.52
N ALA A 32 10.79 4.33 -14.72
CA ALA A 32 10.88 3.76 -13.38
C ALA A 32 11.36 4.84 -12.39
N PRO A 33 10.52 5.84 -12.07
CA PRO A 33 10.93 6.98 -11.26
C PRO A 33 11.35 6.54 -9.85
N ARG A 34 12.43 7.13 -9.33
CA ARG A 34 12.96 6.88 -7.98
C ARG A 34 13.37 8.19 -7.32
N GLY A 35 12.87 8.44 -6.11
CA GLY A 35 13.19 9.67 -5.38
C GLY A 35 14.69 9.82 -5.10
N ARG A 36 15.24 10.99 -5.44
CA ARG A 36 16.66 11.38 -5.30
C ARG A 36 16.81 12.53 -4.30
N PHE A 37 16.49 12.26 -3.04
CA PHE A 37 16.60 13.19 -1.92
C PHE A 37 16.45 12.42 -0.58
N LEU A 38 16.60 13.09 0.56
CA LEU A 38 16.40 12.47 1.87
C LEU A 38 14.94 12.01 2.03
N GLY A 39 14.73 10.75 2.40
CA GLY A 39 13.43 10.08 2.35
C GLY A 39 13.19 9.29 1.05
N GLY A 40 13.98 9.55 0.00
CA GLY A 40 13.98 8.74 -1.22
C GLY A 40 12.59 8.56 -1.84
N CYS A 41 12.22 7.32 -2.13
CA CYS A 41 10.93 7.03 -2.77
C CYS A 41 9.72 7.29 -1.85
N SER A 42 9.86 7.18 -0.52
CA SER A 42 8.72 7.44 0.38
C SER A 42 8.30 8.91 0.36
N GLY A 43 9.25 9.83 0.18
CA GLY A 43 8.95 11.25 0.03
C GLY A 43 8.33 11.64 -1.32
N MET A 44 8.36 10.73 -2.30
CA MET A 44 7.82 10.95 -3.66
C MET A 44 6.54 10.14 -3.93
N ASN A 45 6.27 9.06 -3.19
CA ASN A 45 5.19 8.10 -3.48
C ASN A 45 3.77 8.70 -3.38
N GLY A 46 2.75 7.87 -3.61
CA GLY A 46 1.34 8.23 -3.49
C GLY A 46 0.74 8.09 -2.08
N THR A 47 1.58 8.05 -1.03
CA THR A 47 1.16 8.03 0.39
C THR A 47 0.20 6.91 0.80
N LEU A 48 0.11 5.82 0.03
CA LEU A 48 -0.73 4.67 0.35
C LEU A 48 -0.05 3.79 1.40
N ILE A 49 -0.83 3.36 2.39
CA ILE A 49 -0.44 2.34 3.37
C ILE A 49 -1.29 1.11 3.09
N ILE A 50 -0.66 0.14 2.44
CA ILE A 50 -1.26 -1.15 2.10
C ILE A 50 -0.23 -2.21 2.47
N ARG A 51 -0.62 -3.17 3.31
CA ARG A 51 0.18 -4.35 3.65
C ARG A 51 -0.01 -5.44 2.59
N GLY A 52 0.73 -6.54 2.69
CA GLY A 52 0.52 -7.72 1.83
C GLY A 52 -0.55 -8.65 2.39
N ALA A 53 -0.96 -9.64 1.59
CA ALA A 53 -1.82 -10.72 2.07
C ALA A 53 -1.10 -11.62 3.05
N LYS A 54 -1.80 -12.15 4.05
CA LYS A 54 -1.26 -13.16 4.96
C LYS A 54 -0.59 -14.30 4.19
N ALA A 55 -1.24 -14.76 3.12
CA ALA A 55 -0.71 -15.79 2.22
C ALA A 55 0.63 -15.42 1.57
N ASP A 56 0.90 -14.13 1.30
CA ASP A 56 2.19 -13.70 0.74
C ASP A 56 3.32 -13.88 1.75
N TYR A 57 3.08 -13.50 3.01
CA TYR A 57 4.06 -13.65 4.10
C TYR A 57 4.28 -15.11 4.49
N ASP A 58 3.20 -15.87 4.64
CA ASP A 58 3.28 -17.30 4.96
C ASP A 58 4.02 -18.06 3.84
N ARG A 59 3.79 -17.71 2.57
CA ARG A 59 4.56 -18.26 1.44
C ARG A 59 6.04 -17.94 1.53
N ILE A 60 6.42 -16.72 1.95
CA ILE A 60 7.85 -16.37 2.15
C ILE A 60 8.46 -17.26 3.24
N ALA A 61 7.74 -17.49 4.34
CA ALA A 61 8.19 -18.39 5.39
C ALA A 61 8.37 -19.83 4.88
N ASP A 62 7.40 -20.35 4.12
CA ASP A 62 7.43 -21.68 3.52
C ASP A 62 8.57 -21.87 2.50
N MET A 63 9.04 -20.79 1.88
CA MET A 63 10.23 -20.78 1.02
C MET A 63 11.56 -20.93 1.80
N GLY A 64 11.50 -21.19 3.11
CA GLY A 64 12.66 -21.42 3.96
C GLY A 64 13.15 -20.17 4.69
N ASN A 65 12.29 -19.18 4.90
CA ASN A 65 12.62 -17.92 5.58
C ASN A 65 11.85 -17.81 6.91
N PRO A 66 12.25 -18.54 7.97
CA PRO A 66 11.57 -18.47 9.26
C PRO A 66 11.58 -17.03 9.81
N GLY A 67 10.54 -16.62 10.54
CA GLY A 67 10.37 -15.24 11.02
C GLY A 67 9.57 -14.33 10.08
N TRP A 68 9.19 -14.81 8.90
CA TRP A 68 8.52 -14.00 7.87
C TRP A 68 7.04 -14.32 7.68
N SER A 69 6.45 -15.20 8.49
CA SER A 69 5.00 -15.45 8.42
C SER A 69 4.21 -14.20 8.84
N TRP A 70 2.93 -14.12 8.46
CA TRP A 70 2.10 -12.97 8.81
C TRP A 70 2.08 -12.69 10.32
N ASP A 71 1.93 -13.75 11.11
CA ASP A 71 1.80 -13.65 12.56
C ASP A 71 3.11 -13.16 13.21
N GLU A 72 4.26 -13.51 12.61
CA GLU A 72 5.58 -13.03 13.03
C GLU A 72 5.85 -11.58 12.59
N MET A 73 5.30 -11.17 11.44
CA MET A 73 5.50 -9.82 10.88
C MET A 73 4.53 -8.77 11.46
N LEU A 74 3.32 -9.16 11.87
CA LEU A 74 2.29 -8.25 12.38
C LEU A 74 2.76 -7.36 13.55
N PRO A 75 3.51 -7.87 14.55
CA PRO A 75 4.07 -7.02 15.60
C PRO A 75 4.97 -5.89 15.08
N TYR A 76 5.73 -6.13 14.00
CA TYR A 76 6.60 -5.12 13.40
C TYR A 76 5.82 -4.08 12.60
N PHE A 77 4.75 -4.48 11.91
CA PHE A 77 3.85 -3.51 11.28
C PHE A 77 3.23 -2.59 12.31
N LYS A 78 2.73 -3.13 13.42
CA LYS A 78 2.19 -2.36 14.53
C LYS A 78 3.25 -1.45 15.18
N ALA A 79 4.46 -1.95 15.41
CA ALA A 79 5.53 -1.14 15.98
C ALA A 79 5.97 0.03 15.07
N SER A 80 5.76 -0.08 13.76
CA SER A 80 6.11 0.99 12.81
C SER A 80 5.08 2.12 12.74
N GLU A 81 3.84 1.87 13.17
CA GLU A 81 2.67 2.71 12.87
C GLU A 81 2.15 3.47 14.10
N THR A 82 1.69 4.70 13.88
CA THR A 82 0.72 5.40 14.73
C THR A 82 -0.51 5.73 13.89
N PHE A 83 -1.57 4.96 14.05
CA PHE A 83 -2.81 5.10 13.30
C PHE A 83 -3.77 6.10 13.97
N HIS A 84 -4.27 7.05 13.18
CA HIS A 84 -5.27 8.04 13.58
C HIS A 84 -6.62 7.63 12.96
N PRO A 85 -7.55 7.07 13.76
CA PRO A 85 -8.84 6.63 13.23
C PRO A 85 -9.73 7.81 12.83
N ALA A 86 -10.61 7.58 11.86
CA ALA A 86 -11.65 8.51 11.47
C ALA A 86 -13.03 7.89 11.74
N GLU A 87 -14.00 8.69 12.20
CA GLU A 87 -15.33 8.20 12.59
C GLU A 87 -16.07 7.43 11.48
N TRP A 88 -15.85 7.81 10.21
CA TRP A 88 -16.47 7.19 9.05
C TRP A 88 -15.79 5.88 8.61
N HIS A 89 -14.60 5.58 9.14
CA HIS A 89 -13.80 4.43 8.75
C HIS A 89 -13.82 3.36 9.84
N GLN A 90 -14.43 2.21 9.54
CA GLN A 90 -14.56 1.09 10.49
C GLN A 90 -13.25 0.29 10.57
N ALA A 91 -12.26 0.83 11.27
CA ALA A 91 -10.95 0.22 11.45
C ALA A 91 -10.96 -0.94 12.46
N ASP A 92 -10.18 -1.98 12.20
CA ASP A 92 -9.86 -3.01 13.19
C ASP A 92 -8.62 -2.59 13.99
N LEU A 93 -8.85 -1.96 15.14
CA LEU A 93 -7.77 -1.46 15.99
C LEU A 93 -6.85 -2.57 16.54
N THR A 94 -7.20 -3.85 16.42
CA THR A 94 -6.33 -4.95 16.87
C THR A 94 -5.10 -5.13 15.98
N VAL A 95 -5.16 -4.69 14.71
CA VAL A 95 -4.08 -4.83 13.72
C VAL A 95 -3.26 -3.54 13.50
N HIS A 96 -3.63 -2.44 14.16
CA HIS A 96 -2.95 -1.15 14.04
C HIS A 96 -1.94 -0.87 15.16
N GLY A 97 -0.92 -0.07 14.82
CA GLY A 97 0.01 0.53 15.76
C GLY A 97 -0.48 1.88 16.30
N THR A 98 0.00 2.27 17.49
CA THR A 98 -0.39 3.54 18.13
C THR A 98 0.77 4.38 18.66
N ASP A 99 2.02 3.94 18.48
CA ASP A 99 3.21 4.58 19.06
C ASP A 99 4.44 4.56 18.11
N GLY A 100 4.23 4.09 16.88
CA GLY A 100 5.28 4.02 15.87
C GLY A 100 5.54 5.36 15.18
N PRO A 101 6.71 5.52 14.53
CA PRO A 101 7.10 6.78 13.90
C PRO A 101 6.32 7.11 12.62
N LEU A 102 5.63 6.16 12.00
CA LEU A 102 4.86 6.38 10.79
C LEU A 102 3.41 6.73 11.13
N HIS A 103 3.04 7.99 10.99
CA HIS A 103 1.67 8.45 11.18
C HIS A 103 0.81 8.10 9.97
N THR A 104 -0.30 7.41 10.20
CA THR A 104 -1.23 6.94 9.16
C THR A 104 -2.64 7.35 9.52
N GLU A 105 -3.44 7.73 8.53
CA GLU A 105 -4.85 8.10 8.73
C GLU A 105 -5.67 7.80 7.47
N PRO A 106 -6.98 7.48 7.61
CA PRO A 106 -7.86 7.35 6.47
C PRO A 106 -8.01 8.67 5.72
N TYR A 107 -7.87 8.65 4.40
CA TYR A 107 -8.05 9.83 3.56
C TYR A 107 -9.53 10.03 3.19
N PRO A 108 -10.10 11.25 3.29
CA PRO A 108 -11.48 11.50 2.92
C PRO A 108 -11.81 11.06 1.50
N LEU A 109 -12.94 10.37 1.34
CA LEU A 109 -13.38 9.85 0.06
C LEU A 109 -13.86 10.98 -0.87
N ALA A 110 -13.54 10.85 -2.16
CA ALA A 110 -14.15 11.70 -3.17
C ALA A 110 -15.63 11.31 -3.37
N PRO A 111 -16.52 12.23 -3.81
CA PRO A 111 -17.94 11.92 -4.00
C PRO A 111 -18.23 10.75 -4.96
N ILE A 112 -17.29 10.43 -5.86
CA ILE A 112 -17.43 9.29 -6.78
C ILE A 112 -17.10 7.94 -6.11
N SER A 113 -16.31 7.93 -5.04
CA SER A 113 -15.83 6.71 -4.40
C SER A 113 -16.98 5.88 -3.82
N GLU A 114 -18.02 6.53 -3.26
CA GLU A 114 -19.22 5.86 -2.76
C GLU A 114 -19.95 5.11 -3.89
N LYS A 115 -20.10 5.75 -5.05
CA LYS A 115 -20.77 5.14 -6.21
C LYS A 115 -19.99 3.96 -6.78
N VAL A 116 -18.67 4.06 -6.76
CA VAL A 116 -17.78 2.97 -7.18
C VAL A 116 -17.90 1.80 -6.21
N LEU A 117 -17.90 2.07 -4.90
CA LEU A 117 -18.10 1.06 -3.86
C LEU A 117 -19.45 0.35 -4.00
N GLU A 118 -20.55 1.11 -4.14
CA GLU A 118 -21.89 0.57 -4.38
C GLU A 118 -21.92 -0.35 -5.61
N SER A 119 -21.26 0.04 -6.70
CA SER A 119 -21.17 -0.77 -7.92
C SER A 119 -20.43 -2.09 -7.71
N PHE A 120 -19.38 -2.12 -6.87
CA PHE A 120 -18.69 -3.35 -6.54
C PHE A 120 -19.56 -4.27 -5.67
N ILE A 121 -20.25 -3.71 -4.68
CA ILE A 121 -21.18 -4.47 -3.84
C ILE A 121 -22.31 -5.08 -4.68
N ASP A 122 -22.92 -4.30 -5.59
CA ASP A 122 -23.96 -4.79 -6.51
C ASP A 122 -23.46 -5.89 -7.46
N SER A 123 -22.17 -5.84 -7.81
CA SER A 123 -21.50 -6.88 -8.60
C SER A 123 -21.17 -8.15 -7.79
N GLY A 124 -21.52 -8.19 -6.51
CA GLY A 124 -21.35 -9.35 -5.63
C GLY A 124 -20.02 -9.39 -4.86
N PHE A 125 -19.28 -8.28 -4.81
CA PHE A 125 -18.06 -8.20 -4.00
C PHE A 125 -18.37 -7.84 -2.54
N ASP A 126 -17.71 -8.52 -1.61
CA ASP A 126 -17.85 -8.24 -0.19
C ASP A 126 -17.17 -6.92 0.19
N TYR A 127 -17.83 -6.14 1.04
CA TYR A 127 -17.23 -4.92 1.60
C TYR A 127 -16.49 -5.24 2.89
N LYS A 128 -15.17 -5.00 2.89
CA LYS A 128 -14.30 -5.07 4.08
C LYS A 128 -13.72 -3.67 4.35
N PRO A 129 -14.15 -2.98 5.42
CA PRO A 129 -13.86 -1.56 5.62
C PRO A 129 -12.39 -1.22 5.86
N ASP A 130 -11.59 -2.18 6.33
CA ASP A 130 -10.18 -2.00 6.70
C ASP A 130 -9.28 -3.14 6.14
N MET A 131 -9.60 -3.55 4.91
CA MET A 131 -9.00 -4.73 4.28
C MET A 131 -7.49 -4.64 4.04
N PHE A 132 -6.94 -3.44 3.83
CA PHE A 132 -5.57 -3.26 3.34
C PHE A 132 -4.49 -3.48 4.40
N VAL A 133 -4.87 -3.71 5.66
CA VAL A 133 -3.94 -3.86 6.80
C VAL A 133 -4.17 -5.13 7.62
N GLN A 134 -5.29 -5.83 7.38
CA GLN A 134 -5.67 -7.05 8.11
C GLN A 134 -5.05 -8.33 7.53
N GLY A 135 -4.53 -8.29 6.30
CA GLY A 135 -3.91 -9.46 5.65
C GLY A 135 -4.91 -10.43 5.03
N ASP A 136 -6.21 -10.27 5.27
CA ASP A 136 -7.29 -11.09 4.71
C ASP A 136 -7.91 -10.46 3.45
N TYR A 137 -7.37 -10.88 2.31
CA TYR A 137 -7.84 -10.49 0.98
C TYR A 137 -8.70 -11.58 0.32
N GLU A 138 -9.21 -12.56 1.08
CA GLU A 138 -10.09 -13.58 0.50
C GLU A 138 -11.36 -12.93 -0.08
N GLY A 139 -11.68 -13.28 -1.34
CA GLY A 139 -12.92 -12.87 -2.02
C GLY A 139 -12.81 -11.67 -2.98
N LEU A 140 -11.66 -11.00 -3.09
CA LEU A 140 -11.51 -9.79 -3.92
C LEU A 140 -10.31 -9.90 -4.86
N LEU A 141 -10.58 -9.86 -6.18
CA LEU A 141 -9.56 -9.54 -7.18
C LEU A 141 -9.23 -8.04 -7.07
N CYS A 142 -7.93 -7.74 -7.17
CA CYS A 142 -7.34 -6.40 -7.13
C CYS A 142 -8.07 -5.32 -7.96
#